data_AF-K1TC98-F1
#
_entry.id   AF-K1TC98-F1
#
_cell.length_a   1.000
_cell.length_b   1.000
_cell.length_c   1.000
_cell.angle_alpha   90.00
_cell.angle_beta   90.00
_cell.angle_gamma   90.00
#
_symmetry.space_group_name_H-M   'P 1'
#
loop_
_entity.id
_entity.type
_entity.pdbx_description
1 polymer ?
#
loop_
_entity_poly.entity_id
_entity_poly.type
_entity_poly.pdbx_seq_one_letter_code
_entity_poly.pdbx_strand_id
1 'polypeptide(L)' 'MQMTLADGTLVHLNAGTTLEYPVVFSRKDRRVKLTGEALFEVAHNAKHPFIVETFATDLQVLGTNSM' A
#
# COMPACT_ATOMS: atom_id res chain seq x y z
N MET A 1 -7.83 5.04 -11.02
CA MET A 1 -7.86 6.23 -10.13
C MET A 1 -6.51 6.35 -9.45
N GLN A 2 -5.97 7.55 -9.25
CA GLN A 2 -4.69 7.76 -8.57
C GLN A 2 -4.91 8.49 -7.25
N MET A 3 -4.18 8.10 -6.20
CA MET A 3 -4.19 8.77 -4.89
C MET A 3 -2.82 8.75 -4.22
N THR A 4 -2.61 9.65 -3.27
CA THR A 4 -1.41 9.71 -2.43
C THR A 4 -1.82 9.44 -0.99
N LEU A 5 -1.15 8.49 -0.34
CA LEU A 5 -1.36 8.14 1.06
C LEU A 5 -0.60 9.09 2.00
N ALA A 6 -0.95 9.06 3.28
CA ALA A 6 -0.38 9.98 4.28
C ALA A 6 1.14 9.84 4.50
N ASP A 7 1.72 8.72 4.12
CA ASP A 7 3.17 8.45 4.17
C ASP A 7 3.91 8.89 2.89
N GLY A 8 3.19 9.42 1.90
CA GLY A 8 3.72 9.82 0.59
C GLY A 8 3.70 8.71 -0.46
N THR A 9 3.20 7.51 -0.15
CA THR A 9 3.06 6.43 -1.14
C THR A 9 2.02 6.79 -2.19
N LEU A 10 2.36 6.62 -3.48
CA LEU A 10 1.42 6.80 -4.59
C LEU A 10 0.76 5.47 -4.94
N VAL A 11 -0.55 5.51 -5.17
CA VAL A 11 -1.34 4.32 -5.50
C VAL A 11 -2.17 4.58 -6.73
N HIS A 12 -2.06 3.68 -7.71
CA HIS A 12 -2.90 3.64 -8.90
C HIS A 12 -3.82 2.43 -8.82
N LEU A 13 -5.12 2.69 -8.68
CA LEU A 13 -6.16 1.66 -8.64
C LEU A 13 -6.73 1.39 -10.03
N ASN A 14 -6.78 0.11 -10.43
CA ASN A 14 -7.53 -0.33 -11.61
C ASN A 14 -9.04 -0.30 -11.35
N ALA A 15 -9.84 -0.41 -12.43
CA ALA A 15 -11.29 -0.44 -12.33
C ALA A 15 -11.77 -1.63 -11.46
N GLY A 16 -12.77 -1.40 -10.59
CA GLY A 16 -13.28 -2.42 -9.66
C GLY A 16 -12.38 -2.70 -8.45
N THR A 17 -11.30 -1.94 -8.27
CA THR A 17 -10.38 -2.11 -7.15
C THR A 17 -10.82 -1.29 -5.94
N THR A 18 -10.75 -1.91 -4.77
CA THR A 18 -10.99 -1.27 -3.47
C THR A 18 -9.73 -1.31 -2.63
N LEU A 19 -9.37 -0.16 -2.04
CA LEU A 19 -8.27 -0.03 -1.10
C LEU A 19 -8.79 0.52 0.22
N GLU A 20 -8.59 -0.23 1.30
CA GLU A 20 -8.86 0.21 2.66
C GLU A 20 -7.54 0.52 3.37
N TYR A 21 -7.46 1.68 4.02
CA TYR A 21 -6.26 2.14 4.71
C TYR A 21 -6.64 3.06 5.88
N PRO A 22 -5.83 3.11 6.94
CA PRO A 22 -6.07 4.02 8.04
C PRO A 22 -5.75 5.46 7.63
N VAL A 23 -6.48 6.44 8.16
CA VAL A 23 -6.19 7.87 7.96
C VAL A 23 -4.78 8.22 8.46
N VAL A 24 -4.31 7.53 9.51
CA VAL A 24 -2.96 7.68 10.07
C VAL A 24 -2.34 6.29 10.25
N PHE A 25 -1.18 6.06 9.67
CA PHE A 25 -0.45 4.80 9.83
C PHE A 25 0.11 4.62 11.25
N SER A 26 0.23 3.36 11.65
CA SER A 26 0.79 3.01 12.96
C SER A 26 2.30 3.29 13.00
N ARG A 27 2.87 3.36 14.21
CA ARG A 27 4.33 3.42 14.39
C ARG A 27 5.04 2.10 14.06
N LYS A 28 4.32 1.00 13.84
CA LYS A 28 4.94 -0.31 13.58
C LYS A 28 5.06 -0.56 12.08
N ASP A 29 3.95 -0.38 11.37
CA ASP A 29 3.83 -0.67 9.95
C ASP A 29 2.79 0.25 9.27
N ARG A 30 2.89 0.27 7.94
CA ARG A 30 1.97 0.94 7.04
C ARG A 30 1.15 -0.12 6.31
N ARG A 31 0.06 -0.57 6.93
CA ARG A 31 -0.80 -1.63 6.40
C ARG A 31 -1.99 -1.07 5.64
N VAL A 32 -2.25 -1.64 4.48
CA VAL A 32 -3.42 -1.39 3.65
C VAL A 32 -4.03 -2.73 3.23
N LYS A 33 -5.34 -2.74 2.97
CA LYS A 33 -6.05 -3.92 2.46
C LYS A 33 -6.54 -3.65 1.04
N LEU A 34 -6.21 -4.55 0.14
CA LEU A 34 -6.49 -4.44 -1.30
C LEU A 34 -7.42 -5.57 -1.76
N THR A 35 -8.44 -5.19 -2.52
CA THR A 35 -9.25 -6.12 -3.32
C THR A 35 -9.25 -5.63 -4.76
N GLY A 36 -8.74 -6.45 -5.69
CA GLY A 36 -8.53 -6.06 -7.10
C GLY A 36 -7.04 -5.87 -7.40
N GLU A 37 -6.74 -4.92 -8.28
CA GLU A 37 -5.40 -4.69 -8.81
C GLU A 37 -4.97 -3.23 -8.63
N ALA A 38 -3.78 -3.03 -8.08
CA ALA A 38 -3.22 -1.71 -7.89
C ALA A 38 -1.71 -1.73 -8.08
N LEU A 39 -1.19 -0.61 -8.59
CA LEU A 39 0.24 -0.32 -8.61
C LEU A 39 0.57 0.60 -7.44
N PHE A 40 1.64 0.27 -6.71
CA PHE A 40 2.12 1.03 -5.55
C PHE A 40 3.54 1.53 -5.80
N GLU A 41 3.72 2.84 -5.78
CA GLU A 41 5.04 3.47 -5.69
C GLU A 41 5.27 3.82 -4.21
N VAL A 42 5.84 2.86 -3.49
CA VAL A 42 5.96 2.91 -2.02
C VAL A 42 7.05 3.88 -1.60
N ALA A 43 6.69 4.84 -0.73
CA ALA A 43 7.67 5.73 -0.12
C ALA A 43 8.69 4.92 0.72
N HIS A 44 9.98 5.11 0.45
CA HIS A 44 11.03 4.34 1.12
C HIS A 44 11.07 4.63 2.63
N ASN A 45 10.88 3.60 3.45
CA ASN A 45 10.96 3.71 4.90
C ASN A 45 11.25 2.33 5.52
N ALA A 46 12.52 2.00 5.68
CA ALA A 46 12.95 0.70 6.22
C ALA A 46 12.50 0.45 7.67
N LYS A 47 12.22 1.50 8.44
CA LYS A 47 11.77 1.40 9.84
C LYS A 47 10.28 1.11 9.97
N HIS A 48 9.51 1.44 8.93
CA HIS A 48 8.05 1.29 8.90
C HIS A 48 7.67 0.55 7.60
N PRO A 49 7.70 -0.79 7.58
CA PRO A 49 7.40 -1.57 6.38
C PRO A 49 6.00 -1.26 5.85
N PHE A 50 5.85 -1.36 4.53
CA PHE A 50 4.55 -1.22 3.87
C PHE A 50 3.99 -2.61 3.58
N ILE A 51 2.76 -2.87 4.02
CA ILE A 51 2.14 -4.20 3.96
C ILE A 51 0.83 -4.08 3.19
N VAL A 52 0.70 -4.88 2.14
CA VAL A 52 -0.54 -4.99 1.35
C VAL A 52 -1.19 -6.32 1.68
N GLU A 53 -2.26 -6.26 2.47
CA GLU A 53 -3.10 -7.42 2.78
C GLU A 53 -4.08 -7.65 1.62
N THR A 54 -4.08 -8.85 1.04
CA THR A 54 -5.05 -9.26 0.03
C THR A 54 -5.88 -10.42 0.57
N PHE A 55 -7.05 -10.67 -0.02
CA PHE A 55 -7.90 -11.80 0.39
C PHE A 55 -7.22 -13.17 0.28
N ALA A 56 -6.19 -13.29 -0.57
CA ALA A 56 -5.46 -14.54 -0.77
C ALA A 56 -4.22 -14.64 0.14
N THR A 57 -3.47 -13.54 0.33
CA THR A 57 -2.18 -13.52 1.06
C THR A 57 -1.79 -12.09 1.51
N ASP A 58 -1.04 -11.98 2.60
CA ASP A 58 -0.32 -10.76 3.00
C ASP A 58 1.00 -10.61 2.20
N LEU A 59 1.12 -9.57 1.39
CA LEU A 59 2.37 -9.20 0.73
C LEU A 59 3.10 -8.13 1.54
N GLN A 60 4.28 -8.46 2.06
CA GLN A 60 5.17 -7.50 2.70
C GLN A 60 6.09 -6.85 1.66
N VAL A 61 5.96 -5.54 1.46
CA VAL A 61 6.81 -4.77 0.54
C VAL A 61 7.86 -4.04 1.36
N LEU A 62 9.11 -4.50 1.28
CA LEU A 62 10.25 -3.89 1.97
C LEU A 62 10.83 -2.67 1.22
N GLY A 63 10.13 -2.17 0.20
CA GLY A 63 10.60 -1.06 -0.62
C GLY A 63 11.55 -1.53 -1.70
N THR A 64 11.02 -2.26 -2.68
CA THR A 64 11.64 -2.38 -4.00
C THR A 64 10.71 -1.68 -4.96
N ASN A 65 11.24 -0.77 -5.78
CA ASN A 65 10.53 -0.22 -6.94
C ASN A 65 10.08 -1.39 -7.81
N SER A 66 8.84 -1.83 -7.65
CA SER A 66 8.20 -2.75 -8.56
C SER A 66 7.65 -1.91 -9.70
N MET A 67 8.37 -1.95 -10.83
CA MET A 67 7.88 -1.47 -12.12
C MET A 67 6.61 -2.20 -12.54
#